data_AF-A0A554MNL2-F1
#
_entry.id   AF-A0A554MNL2-F1
#
_cell.length_a   1.000
_cell.length_b   1.000
_cell.length_c   1.000
_cell.angle_alpha   90.00
_cell.angle_beta   90.00
_cell.angle_gamma   90.00
#
_symmetry.space_group_name_H-M   'P 1'
#
loop_
_entity.id
_entity.type
_entity.pdbx_description
1 polymer ?
#
loop_
_entity_poly.entity_id
_entity_poly.type
_entity_poly.pdbx_seq_one_letter_code
_entity_poly.pdbx_strand_id
1 'polypeptide(L)'
;MKVAIISYNEFVDCEGNGWKVAGKNSVLLLQNTGSAYLKSITMEERQKEIKEVTNPLWIQLQNERANIDKIVLYVGSNGSEELIEQLAKQGLTYDQAIFVFCDCDITQKIQLIKKNQLESSQFVLSECGGRETMLKIYKDILRKGALPNPKKKSLTKSKKI
;
A
#
# COMPACT_ATOMS: atom_id res chain seq x y z
N MET A 1 15.52 -5.70 9.06
CA MET A 1 14.59 -4.73 8.45
C MET A 1 13.19 -5.28 8.61
N LYS A 2 12.29 -4.47 9.14
CA LYS A 2 10.89 -4.80 9.41
C LYS A 2 10.01 -3.92 8.54
N VAL A 3 9.28 -4.54 7.62
CA VAL A 3 8.44 -3.83 6.64
C VAL A 3 6.99 -4.24 6.86
N ALA A 4 6.06 -3.29 6.87
CA ALA A 4 4.65 -3.64 6.72
C ALA A 4 4.25 -3.55 5.25
N ILE A 5 3.48 -4.53 4.78
CA ILE A 5 2.86 -4.50 3.46
C ILE A 5 1.35 -4.57 3.66
N ILE A 6 0.65 -3.54 3.21
CA ILE A 6 -0.80 -3.41 3.37
C ILE A 6 -1.50 -3.30 2.01
N SER A 7 -2.56 -4.10 1.85
CA SER A 7 -3.38 -4.18 0.64
C SER A 7 -4.83 -4.53 0.99
N TYR A 8 -5.79 -3.92 0.32
CA TYR A 8 -7.20 -4.35 0.40
C TYR A 8 -7.53 -5.49 -0.59
N ASN A 9 -6.55 -5.93 -1.39
CA ASN A 9 -6.61 -7.12 -2.24
C ASN A 9 -5.77 -8.24 -1.62
N GLU A 10 -6.22 -9.49 -1.75
CA GLU A 10 -5.36 -10.66 -1.53
C GLU A 10 -4.32 -10.77 -2.65
N PHE A 11 -3.05 -10.80 -2.28
CA PHE A 11 -1.95 -10.95 -3.23
C PHE A 11 -0.97 -12.07 -2.88
N VAL A 12 -1.06 -12.61 -1.66
CA VAL A 12 -0.38 -13.84 -1.25
C VAL A 12 -1.42 -14.88 -0.91
N ASP A 13 -1.60 -15.85 -1.81
CA ASP A 13 -2.64 -16.86 -1.65
C ASP A 13 -2.41 -17.74 -0.42
N CYS A 14 -3.50 -18.06 0.27
CA CYS A 14 -3.51 -18.99 1.42
C CYS A 14 -2.65 -18.53 2.61
N GLU A 15 -2.17 -17.28 2.60
CA GLU A 15 -1.40 -16.70 3.70
C GLU A 15 -2.27 -15.77 4.54
N GLY A 16 -2.48 -16.15 5.81
CA GLY A 16 -3.08 -15.28 6.81
C GLY A 16 -2.20 -14.07 7.14
N ASN A 17 -2.84 -13.02 7.63
CA ASN A 17 -2.18 -11.79 8.10
C ASN A 17 -1.25 -12.07 9.29
N GLY A 18 -0.23 -11.23 9.43
CA GLY A 18 0.74 -11.29 10.53
C GLY A 18 2.19 -11.26 10.07
N TRP A 19 3.10 -11.44 11.03
CA TRP A 19 4.54 -11.41 10.78
C TRP A 19 5.02 -12.66 10.03
N LYS A 20 5.76 -12.42 8.95
CA LYS A 20 6.47 -13.41 8.13
C LYS A 20 7.96 -13.14 8.28
N VAL A 21 8.71 -14.13 8.76
CA VAL A 21 10.13 -13.96 9.11
C VAL A 21 10.99 -14.86 8.24
N ALA A 22 12.01 -14.27 7.63
CA ALA A 22 13.02 -14.97 6.83
C ALA A 22 14.42 -14.45 7.19
N GLY A 23 15.12 -15.19 8.06
CA GLY A 23 16.40 -14.75 8.60
C GLY A 23 16.27 -13.41 9.36
N LYS A 24 17.00 -12.38 8.91
CA LYS A 24 16.99 -11.02 9.50
C LYS A 24 15.90 -10.09 8.92
N ASN A 25 15.11 -10.59 7.99
CA ASN A 25 14.07 -9.83 7.30
C ASN A 25 12.70 -10.23 7.84
N SER A 26 11.81 -9.27 8.01
CA SER A 26 10.45 -9.54 8.46
C SER A 26 9.46 -8.67 7.72
N VAL A 27 8.34 -9.27 7.32
CA VAL A 27 7.21 -8.58 6.73
C VAL A 27 5.98 -8.75 7.60
N LEU A 28 5.37 -7.66 8.03
CA LEU A 28 3.99 -7.68 8.54
C LEU A 28 3.06 -7.68 7.32
N LEU A 29 2.48 -8.83 7.00
CA LEU A 29 1.54 -8.99 5.90
C LEU A 29 0.14 -8.62 6.36
N LEU A 30 -0.45 -7.62 5.72
CA LEU A 30 -1.80 -7.12 6.01
C LEU A 30 -2.58 -7.06 4.69
N GLN A 31 -3.36 -8.10 4.41
CA GLN A 31 -4.17 -8.19 3.21
C GLN A 31 -5.62 -8.54 3.54
N ASN A 32 -6.53 -8.20 2.61
CA ASN A 32 -7.87 -8.74 2.65
C ASN A 32 -7.80 -10.25 2.38
N THR A 33 -8.17 -11.06 3.36
CA THR A 33 -8.24 -12.53 3.24
C THR A 33 -9.68 -13.02 3.07
N GLY A 34 -10.64 -12.10 2.96
CA GLY A 34 -12.05 -12.41 2.72
C GLY A 34 -12.38 -12.53 1.24
N SER A 35 -13.40 -13.33 0.92
CA SER A 35 -13.88 -13.61 -0.44
C SER A 35 -14.67 -12.46 -1.09
N ALA A 36 -14.53 -11.22 -0.60
CA ALA A 36 -15.27 -10.07 -1.12
C ALA A 36 -14.65 -9.62 -2.45
N TYR A 37 -14.93 -10.37 -3.51
CA TYR A 37 -15.00 -9.77 -4.83
C TYR A 37 -16.10 -8.71 -4.76
N LEU A 38 -15.71 -7.44 -4.88
CA LEU A 38 -16.64 -6.31 -4.97
C LEU A 38 -17.56 -6.57 -6.19
N LYS A 39 -18.69 -7.24 -5.96
CA LYS A 39 -19.76 -7.41 -6.95
C LYS A 39 -20.37 -6.03 -7.22
N SER A 40 -21.20 -5.93 -8.24
CA SER A 40 -21.85 -4.71 -8.76
C SER A 40 -22.58 -3.88 -7.69
N ILE A 41 -21.83 -3.14 -6.89
CA ILE A 41 -22.29 -2.26 -5.82
C ILE A 41 -22.08 -0.81 -6.22
N THR A 42 -22.84 0.08 -5.60
CA THR A 42 -22.67 1.52 -5.79
C THR A 42 -21.30 1.97 -5.29
N MET A 43 -20.86 3.16 -5.72
CA MET A 43 -19.59 3.74 -5.28
C MET A 43 -19.52 3.94 -3.75
N GLU A 44 -20.63 4.28 -3.12
CA GLU A 44 -20.73 4.47 -1.67
C GLU A 44 -20.60 3.15 -0.91
N GLU A 45 -21.28 2.10 -1.37
CA GLU A 45 -21.16 0.75 -0.80
C GLU A 45 -19.74 0.21 -0.95
N ARG A 46 -19.12 0.44 -2.12
CA ARG A 46 -17.72 0.07 -2.37
C ARG A 46 -16.78 0.73 -1.36
N GLN A 47 -17.00 2.00 -1.06
CA GLN A 47 -16.18 2.72 -0.09
C GLN A 47 -16.39 2.19 1.33
N LYS A 48 -17.62 1.86 1.71
CA LYS A 48 -17.92 1.24 2.99
C LYS A 48 -17.24 -0.13 3.15
N GLU A 49 -17.34 -0.99 2.15
CA GLU A 49 -16.69 -2.31 2.17
C GLU A 49 -15.16 -2.21 2.27
N ILE A 50 -14.55 -1.29 1.53
CA ILE A 50 -13.10 -1.07 1.63
C ILE A 50 -12.73 -0.58 3.03
N LYS A 51 -13.53 0.28 3.68
CA LYS A 51 -13.29 0.68 5.08
C LYS A 51 -13.39 -0.50 6.04
N GLU A 52 -14.42 -1.35 5.87
CA GLU A 52 -14.60 -2.54 6.71
C GLU A 52 -13.42 -3.52 6.59
N VAL A 53 -12.80 -3.60 5.42
CA VAL A 53 -11.59 -4.40 5.18
C VAL A 53 -10.33 -3.72 5.71
N THR A 54 -10.15 -2.42 5.48
CA THR A 54 -8.89 -1.73 5.77
C THR A 54 -8.75 -1.27 7.22
N ASN A 55 -9.85 -0.97 7.92
CA ASN A 55 -9.82 -0.55 9.33
C ASN A 55 -9.21 -1.62 10.27
N PRO A 56 -9.56 -2.92 10.17
CA PRO A 56 -8.91 -3.95 10.99
C PRO A 56 -7.41 -4.09 10.70
N LEU A 57 -7.03 -4.05 9.41
CA LEU A 57 -5.62 -4.08 9.00
C LEU A 57 -4.85 -2.90 9.57
N TRP A 58 -5.50 -1.75 9.64
CA TRP A 58 -4.94 -0.54 10.22
C TRP A 58 -4.68 -0.66 11.72
N ILE A 59 -5.66 -1.15 12.48
CA ILE A 59 -5.50 -1.36 13.93
C ILE A 59 -4.30 -2.29 14.19
N GLN A 60 -4.13 -3.33 13.36
CA GLN A 60 -2.97 -4.22 13.45
C GLN A 60 -1.65 -3.49 13.13
N LEU A 61 -1.62 -2.66 12.08
CA LEU A 61 -0.45 -1.85 11.73
C LEU A 61 -0.06 -0.91 12.88
N GLN A 62 -1.04 -0.31 13.55
CA GLN A 62 -0.82 0.62 14.66
C GLN A 62 -0.16 -0.02 15.86
N ASN A 63 -0.62 -1.21 16.25
CA ASN A 63 -0.05 -1.96 17.37
C ASN A 63 1.43 -2.31 17.13
N GLU A 64 1.85 -2.40 15.86
CA GLU A 64 3.21 -2.78 15.47
C GLU A 64 4.07 -1.58 15.01
N ARG A 65 3.51 -0.36 15.01
CA ARG A 65 4.08 0.79 14.32
C ARG A 65 5.50 1.13 14.74
N ALA A 66 5.79 1.03 16.04
CA ALA A 66 7.10 1.31 16.63
C ALA A 66 8.21 0.37 16.13
N ASN A 67 7.83 -0.80 15.59
CA ASN A 67 8.76 -1.82 15.11
C ASN A 67 8.97 -1.77 13.59
N ILE A 68 8.37 -0.83 12.87
CA ILE A 68 8.32 -0.85 11.40
C ILE A 68 9.22 0.25 10.80
N ASP A 69 10.15 -0.17 9.95
CA ASP A 69 11.09 0.71 9.25
C ASP A 69 10.45 1.35 8.00
N LYS A 70 9.63 0.59 7.28
CA LYS A 70 8.97 0.98 6.02
C LYS A 70 7.56 0.42 5.92
N ILE A 71 6.68 1.17 5.26
CA ILE A 71 5.31 0.76 4.96
C ILE A 71 5.12 0.78 3.44
N VAL A 72 4.83 -0.37 2.87
CA VAL A 72 4.45 -0.54 1.47
C VAL A 72 2.92 -0.57 1.41
N LEU A 73 2.34 0.38 0.69
CA LEU A 73 0.89 0.57 0.61
C LEU A 73 0.42 0.37 -0.83
N TYR A 74 -0.47 -0.60 -1.05
CA TYR A 74 -1.21 -0.66 -2.31
C TYR A 74 -2.35 0.36 -2.35
N VAL A 75 -2.40 1.12 -3.45
CA VAL A 75 -3.37 2.19 -3.71
C VAL A 75 -4.01 1.95 -5.09
N GLY A 76 -5.14 1.26 -5.14
CA GLY A 76 -5.89 1.14 -6.39
C GLY A 76 -6.86 2.31 -6.59
N SER A 77 -7.86 2.12 -7.45
CA SER A 77 -8.64 3.25 -8.00
C SER A 77 -9.50 3.97 -6.95
N ASN A 78 -10.04 3.24 -5.96
CA ASN A 78 -10.97 3.77 -4.97
C ASN A 78 -10.68 3.16 -3.59
N GLY A 79 -10.97 3.91 -2.52
CA GLY A 79 -11.02 3.45 -1.13
C GLY A 79 -9.68 3.45 -0.39
N SER A 80 -8.56 3.54 -1.10
CA SER A 80 -7.24 3.74 -0.51
C SER A 80 -6.93 5.19 -0.16
N GLU A 81 -7.80 6.15 -0.50
CA GLU A 81 -7.57 7.57 -0.23
C GLU A 81 -7.57 7.87 1.26
N GLU A 82 -8.59 7.38 1.94
CA GLU A 82 -8.74 7.55 3.39
C GLU A 82 -7.63 6.86 4.15
N LEU A 83 -7.10 5.75 3.64
CA LEU A 83 -5.95 5.07 4.21
C LEU A 83 -4.69 5.95 4.17
N ILE A 84 -4.44 6.64 3.06
CA ILE A 84 -3.33 7.60 2.95
C ILE A 84 -3.54 8.77 3.93
N GLU A 85 -4.76 9.32 4.01
CA GLU A 85 -5.06 10.43 4.93
C GLU A 85 -4.91 10.04 6.40
N GLN A 86 -5.37 8.84 6.79
CA GLN A 86 -5.23 8.33 8.15
C GLN A 86 -3.76 8.06 8.50
N LEU A 87 -3.00 7.47 7.58
CA LEU A 87 -1.56 7.24 7.74
C LEU A 87 -0.81 8.56 7.96
N ALA A 88 -1.10 9.57 7.16
CA ALA A 88 -0.50 10.88 7.28
C ALA A 88 -0.84 11.56 8.62
N LYS A 89 -2.12 11.53 9.04
CA LYS A 89 -2.58 12.08 10.33
C LYS A 89 -1.88 11.45 11.53
N GLN A 90 -1.40 10.22 11.40
CA GLN A 90 -0.70 9.50 12.46
C GLN A 90 0.83 9.54 12.34
N GLY A 91 1.35 10.51 11.57
CA GLY A 91 2.77 10.79 11.50
C GLY A 91 3.53 9.83 10.59
N LEU A 92 2.88 9.20 9.60
CA LEU A 92 3.63 8.59 8.50
C LEU A 92 4.42 9.68 7.77
N THR A 93 5.73 9.49 7.68
CA THR A 93 6.63 10.40 6.97
C THR A 93 6.96 9.86 5.58
N TYR A 94 7.39 10.75 4.69
CA TYR A 94 7.69 10.40 3.30
C TYR A 94 8.82 9.37 3.16
N ASP A 95 9.77 9.35 4.09
CA ASP A 95 10.87 8.40 4.09
C ASP A 95 10.41 7.00 4.49
N GLN A 96 9.32 6.86 5.24
CA GLN A 96 8.78 5.57 5.66
C GLN A 96 7.81 4.96 4.65
N ALA A 97 7.17 5.79 3.81
CA ALA A 97 6.13 5.37 2.90
C ALA A 97 6.67 4.92 1.52
N ILE A 98 6.11 3.82 1.01
CA ILE A 98 6.27 3.38 -0.39
C ILE A 98 4.89 3.07 -0.97
N PHE A 99 4.48 3.85 -1.97
CA PHE A 99 3.18 3.67 -2.62
C PHE A 99 3.27 2.75 -3.83
N VAL A 100 2.34 1.81 -3.95
CA VAL A 100 2.21 0.92 -5.12
C VAL A 100 0.86 1.19 -5.74
N PHE A 101 0.82 1.66 -6.98
CA PHE A 101 -0.44 1.97 -7.65
C PHE A 101 -0.43 1.62 -9.13
N CYS A 102 -1.59 1.18 -9.63
CA CYS A 102 -1.89 1.19 -11.05
C CYS A 102 -2.08 2.64 -11.56
N ASP A 103 -2.06 2.81 -12.86
CA ASP A 103 -2.22 4.08 -13.57
C ASP A 103 -3.66 4.62 -13.61
N CYS A 104 -4.66 3.80 -13.23
CA CYS A 104 -6.02 4.28 -13.00
C CYS A 104 -6.01 5.44 -11.99
N ASP A 105 -6.65 6.56 -12.33
CA ASP A 105 -6.80 7.74 -11.47
C ASP A 105 -5.48 8.29 -10.91
N ILE A 106 -4.37 8.10 -11.63
CA ILE A 106 -3.03 8.46 -11.16
C ILE A 106 -2.91 9.92 -10.74
N THR A 107 -3.57 10.84 -11.45
CA THR A 107 -3.59 12.27 -11.10
C THR A 107 -4.21 12.49 -9.72
N GLN A 108 -5.32 11.82 -9.42
CA GLN A 108 -6.00 11.93 -8.14
C GLN A 108 -5.14 11.36 -7.00
N LYS A 109 -4.51 10.20 -7.23
CA LYS A 109 -3.58 9.58 -6.26
C LYS A 109 -2.38 10.48 -5.96
N ILE A 110 -1.79 11.09 -6.98
CA ILE A 110 -0.67 12.02 -6.82
C ILE A 110 -1.10 13.27 -6.05
N GLN A 111 -2.27 13.84 -6.37
CA GLN A 111 -2.81 14.98 -5.64
C GLN A 111 -3.02 14.66 -4.16
N LEU A 112 -3.51 13.46 -3.86
CA LEU A 112 -3.72 13.02 -2.49
C LEU A 112 -2.40 12.83 -1.73
N ILE A 113 -1.40 12.21 -2.35
CA ILE A 113 -0.06 12.07 -1.76
C ILE A 113 0.52 13.47 -1.45
N LYS A 114 0.41 14.42 -2.37
CA LYS A 114 0.85 15.82 -2.18
C LYS A 114 0.09 16.53 -1.07
N LYS A 115 -1.25 16.40 -1.04
CA LYS A 115 -2.11 17.00 0.00
C LYS A 115 -1.69 16.58 1.41
N ASN A 116 -1.13 15.37 1.53
CA ASN A 116 -0.68 14.79 2.79
C ASN A 116 0.84 14.93 3.05
N GLN A 117 1.55 15.77 2.28
CA GLN A 117 3.01 16.01 2.43
C GLN A 117 3.87 14.73 2.25
N LEU A 118 3.40 13.81 1.41
CA LEU A 118 4.02 12.51 1.15
C LEU A 118 4.63 12.45 -0.26
N GLU A 119 4.74 13.57 -0.99
CA GLU A 119 5.20 13.63 -2.39
C GLU A 119 6.66 13.23 -2.60
N SER A 120 7.47 13.27 -1.54
CA SER A 120 8.85 12.78 -1.57
C SER A 120 8.97 11.27 -1.32
N SER A 121 7.84 10.59 -1.08
CA SER A 121 7.81 9.14 -0.88
C SER A 121 8.15 8.40 -2.16
N GLN A 122 8.62 7.16 -1.99
CA GLN A 122 8.85 6.29 -3.14
C GLN A 122 7.51 5.82 -3.70
N PHE A 123 7.43 5.65 -5.02
CA PHE A 123 6.29 5.00 -5.63
C PHE A 123 6.69 4.01 -6.71
N VAL A 124 5.85 3.00 -6.89
CA VAL A 124 6.00 1.91 -7.84
C VAL A 124 4.71 1.82 -8.66
N LEU A 125 4.84 1.89 -9.98
CA LEU A 125 3.72 1.57 -10.87
C LEU A 125 3.53 0.06 -10.89
N SER A 126 2.28 -0.38 -10.72
CA SER A 126 1.88 -1.77 -10.84
C SER A 126 0.93 -1.99 -12.01
N GLU A 127 0.72 -3.25 -12.36
CA GLU A 127 -0.44 -3.71 -13.11
C GLU A 127 -1.75 -3.40 -12.37
N CYS A 128 -2.88 -3.54 -13.07
CA CYS A 128 -4.21 -3.39 -12.48
C CYS A 128 -4.41 -4.42 -11.37
N GLY A 129 -4.91 -3.99 -10.20
CA GLY A 129 -5.02 -4.83 -9.01
C GLY A 129 -3.73 -5.03 -8.21
N GLY A 130 -2.55 -4.78 -8.80
CA GLY A 130 -1.24 -4.74 -8.13
C GLY A 130 -0.74 -6.06 -7.52
N ARG A 131 -1.44 -7.16 -7.77
CA ARG A 131 -1.17 -8.48 -7.19
C ARG A 131 0.24 -9.02 -7.48
N GLU A 132 0.65 -9.04 -8.74
CA GLU A 132 1.97 -9.54 -9.14
C GLU A 132 3.09 -8.64 -8.60
N THR A 133 2.92 -7.32 -8.69
CA THR A 133 3.89 -6.35 -8.18
C THR A 133 4.04 -6.47 -6.66
N MET A 134 2.94 -6.53 -5.91
CA MET A 134 2.96 -6.67 -4.46
C MET A 134 3.55 -8.02 -4.02
N LEU A 135 3.20 -9.11 -4.69
CA LEU A 135 3.77 -10.44 -4.43
C LEU A 135 5.29 -10.46 -4.65
N LYS A 136 5.75 -9.81 -5.72
CA LYS A 136 7.19 -9.67 -5.99
C LYS A 136 7.89 -8.89 -4.89
N ILE A 137 7.32 -7.75 -4.47
CA ILE A 137 7.86 -6.92 -3.38
C ILE A 137 7.96 -7.75 -2.09
N TYR A 138 6.89 -8.44 -1.71
CA TYR A 138 6.86 -9.33 -0.55
C TYR A 138 7.98 -10.37 -0.58
N LYS A 139 8.12 -11.09 -1.70
CA LYS A 139 9.16 -12.12 -1.88
C LYS A 139 10.57 -11.54 -1.87
N ASP A 140 10.80 -10.39 -2.50
CA ASP A 140 12.12 -9.75 -2.53
C ASP A 140 12.53 -9.21 -1.15
N ILE A 141 11.60 -8.67 -0.36
CA ILE A 141 11.88 -8.26 1.02
C ILE A 141 12.27 -9.48 1.86
N LEU A 142 11.48 -10.54 1.86
CA LEU A 142 11.78 -11.73 2.66
C LEU A 142 13.09 -12.37 2.24
N ARG A 143 13.29 -12.61 0.94
CA ARG A 143 14.45 -13.35 0.43
C ARG A 143 15.75 -12.54 0.45
N LYS A 144 15.68 -11.25 0.12
CA LYS A 144 16.88 -10.41 -0.13
C LYS A 144 17.01 -9.24 0.83
N GLY A 145 15.97 -8.92 1.61
CA GLY A 145 15.92 -7.66 2.36
C GLY A 145 15.87 -6.44 1.46
N ALA A 146 15.35 -6.59 0.23
CA ALA A 146 15.35 -5.54 -0.78
C ALA A 146 13.97 -4.86 -0.85
N LEU A 147 13.95 -3.54 -0.72
CA LEU A 147 12.77 -2.72 -0.98
C LEU A 147 12.55 -2.55 -2.49
N PRO A 148 11.31 -2.28 -2.93
CA PRO A 148 11.07 -1.94 -4.33
C PRO A 148 11.94 -0.76 -4.76
N ASN A 149 12.61 -0.90 -5.91
CA ASN A 149 13.39 0.18 -6.48
C ASN A 149 12.44 1.03 -7.36
N PRO A 150 12.12 2.27 -6.98
CA PRO A 150 11.25 3.11 -7.78
C PRO A 150 11.96 3.38 -9.12
N LYS A 151 11.31 3.05 -10.25
CA LYS A 151 11.74 3.61 -11.53
C LYS A 151 11.60 5.13 -11.39
N LYS A 152 12.71 5.86 -11.28
CA LYS A 152 12.73 7.33 -11.30
C LYS A 152 12.13 7.86 -12.62
N LYS A 153 10.82 7.88 -12.75
CA LYS A 153 10.14 8.83 -13.64
C LYS A 153 9.73 9.98 -12.74
N SER A 154 10.47 11.09 -12.80
CA SER A 154 10.10 12.27 -12.04
C SER A 154 8.68 12.66 -12.43
N LEU A 155 7.80 12.85 -11.45
CA LEU A 155 6.44 13.35 -11.64
C LEU A 155 6.41 14.84 -12.02
N THR A 156 7.57 15.41 -12.38
CA THR A 156 7.78 16.84 -12.61
C THR A 156 7.87 17.24 -14.08
N LYS A 157 7.74 16.31 -15.04
CA LYS A 157 7.55 16.73 -16.45
C LYS A 157 6.08 17.03 -16.75
N SER A 158 5.55 18.05 -16.07
CA SER A 158 4.46 18.83 -16.65
C SER A 158 5.01 19.46 -17.93
N LYS A 159 4.54 18.98 -19.08
CA LYS A 159 4.71 19.70 -20.34
C LYS A 159 4.13 21.10 -20.13
N LYS A 160 4.98 22.11 -20.34
CA LYS A 160 4.50 23.46 -20.66
C LYS A 160 3.50 23.32 -21.81
N ILE A 161 2.25 23.74 -21.57
CA ILE A 161 1.36 24.19 -22.62
C ILE A 161 1.71 25.66 -22.85
#